data_AF-T1BJ47-F1
#
_entry.id   AF-T1BJ47-F1
#
_cell.length_a   1.000
_cell.length_b   1.000
_cell.length_c   1.000
_cell.angle_alpha   90.00
_cell.angle_beta   90.00
_cell.angle_gamma   90.00
#
_symmetry.space_group_name_H-M   'P 1'
#
loop_
_entity.id
_entity.type
_entity.pdbx_description
1 polymer ?
#
loop_
_entity_poly.entity_id
_entity_poly.type
_entity_poly.pdbx_seq_one_letter_code
_entity_poly.pdbx_strand_id
1 'polypeptide(L)' 'PFIGSGTTAITSLMLNRHFVGYDVDPEYVKLADKRINTILSKRKQQVLQESEV' A
#
# COMPACT_ATOMS: atom_id res chain seq x y z
N PRO A 1 0.08 0.66 -14.63
CA PRO A 1 1.02 -0.24 -15.37
C PRO A 1 2.44 0.04 -14.86
N PHE A 2 3.28 -1.01 -14.75
CA PHE A 2 4.61 -0.98 -14.09
C PHE A 2 4.54 -0.53 -12.63
N ILE A 3 4.00 -1.41 -11.78
CA ILE A 3 3.91 -1.15 -10.33
C ILE A 3 5.30 -0.99 -9.71
N GLY A 4 6.33 -1.67 -10.25
CA GLY A 4 7.70 -1.64 -9.75
C GLY A 4 7.72 -1.92 -8.25
N SER A 5 8.40 -1.07 -7.49
CA SER A 5 8.47 -1.21 -6.03
C SER A 5 7.18 -0.79 -5.28
N GLY A 6 6.16 -0.27 -5.95
CA GLY A 6 4.86 0.08 -5.36
C GLY A 6 4.75 1.48 -4.75
N THR A 7 5.69 2.41 -5.01
CA THR A 7 5.67 3.77 -4.43
C THR A 7 4.37 4.53 -4.74
N THR A 8 3.87 4.47 -5.98
CA THR A 8 2.60 5.12 -6.34
C THR A 8 1.41 4.53 -5.60
N ALA A 9 1.37 3.21 -5.40
CA ALA A 9 0.30 2.56 -4.63
C ALA A 9 0.32 3.01 -3.16
N ILE A 10 1.51 3.15 -2.57
CA ILE A 10 1.67 3.68 -1.20
C ILE A 10 1.14 5.11 -1.10
N THR A 11 1.53 6.00 -2.03
CA THR A 11 1.03 7.38 -2.04
C THR A 11 -0.47 7.44 -2.25
N SER A 12 -1.03 6.61 -3.16
CA SER A 12 -2.48 6.50 -3.33
C SER A 12 -3.18 6.10 -2.04
N LEU A 13 -2.67 5.09 -1.32
CA LEU A 13 -3.23 4.65 -0.04
C LEU A 13 -3.20 5.75 1.03
N MET A 14 -2.10 6.50 1.12
CA MET A 14 -1.95 7.61 2.08
C MET A 14 -2.91 8.77 1.75
N LEU A 15 -3.14 9.04 0.47
CA LEU A 15 -4.08 10.07 0.00
C LEU A 15 -5.54 9.57 -0.06
N ASN A 16 -5.83 8.40 0.51
CA ASN A 16 -7.15 7.76 0.47
C ASN A 16 -7.72 7.59 -0.96
N ARG A 17 -6.86 7.22 -1.91
CA ARG A 17 -7.19 6.95 -3.32
C ARG A 17 -7.09 5.46 -3.63
N HIS A 18 -7.82 5.05 -4.65
CA HIS A 18 -7.71 3.72 -5.23
C HIS A 18 -6.49 3.61 -6.15
N PHE A 19 -5.96 2.40 -6.33
CA PHE A 19 -4.87 2.11 -7.27
C PHE A 19 -5.07 0.73 -7.90
N VAL A 20 -4.53 0.54 -9.10
CA VAL A 20 -4.33 -0.76 -9.75
C VAL A 20 -2.96 -0.73 -10.41
N GLY A 21 -2.17 -1.78 -10.25
CA GLY A 21 -0.90 -1.91 -10.92
C GLY A 21 -0.49 -3.36 -11.07
N TYR A 22 0.39 -3.59 -12.04
CA TYR A 22 0.95 -4.90 -12.37
C TYR A 22 2.40 -4.71 -12.80
N ASP A 23 3.20 -5.75 -12.61
CA ASP A 23 4.54 -5.87 -13.18
C ASP A 23 4.69 -7.21 -13.88
N VAL A 24 5.63 -7.28 -14.83
CA VAL A 24 6.01 -8.56 -15.45
C VAL A 24 6.99 -9.32 -14.57
N ASP A 25 7.77 -8.62 -13.75
CA ASP A 25 8.68 -9.23 -12.80
C ASP A 25 7.95 -9.57 -11.49
N PRO A 26 7.82 -10.87 -11.14
CA PRO A 26 7.17 -11.27 -9.90
C PRO A 26 7.87 -10.76 -8.64
N GLU A 27 9.17 -10.45 -8.68
CA GLU A 27 9.88 -9.88 -7.53
C GLU A 27 9.44 -8.44 -7.25
N TYR A 28 9.12 -7.66 -8.28
CA TYR A 28 8.52 -6.33 -8.09
C TYR A 28 7.12 -6.42 -7.49
N VAL A 29 6.29 -7.38 -7.93
CA VAL A 29 4.97 -7.62 -7.34
C VAL A 29 5.09 -7.97 -5.85
N LYS A 30 5.95 -8.94 -5.50
CA LYS A 30 6.20 -9.31 -4.09
C LYS A 30 6.69 -8.14 -3.25
N LEU A 31 7.61 -7.34 -3.78
CA LEU A 31 8.15 -6.16 -3.10
C LEU A 31 7.06 -5.11 -2.86
N ALA A 32 6.26 -4.81 -3.88
CA ALA A 32 5.14 -3.88 -3.78
C ALA A 32 4.14 -4.36 -2.72
N ASP A 33 3.74 -5.63 -2.74
CA ASP A 33 2.80 -6.23 -1.79
C ASP A 33 3.29 -6.11 -0.35
N LYS A 34 4.56 -6.44 -0.09
CA LYS A 34 5.16 -6.31 1.25
C LYS A 34 5.06 -4.88 1.78
N ARG A 35 5.37 -3.88 0.94
CA ARG A 35 5.34 -2.46 1.34
C ARG A 35 3.91 -1.97 1.53
N ILE A 36 2.99 -2.32 0.62
CA ILE A 36 1.57 -1.98 0.70
C ILE A 36 0.95 -2.52 1.99
N ASN A 37 1.18 -3.80 2.31
CA ASN A 37 0.67 -4.43 3.52
C ASN A 37 1.19 -3.77 4.81
N THR A 38 2.45 -3.32 4.80
CA THR A 38 3.01 -2.56 5.93
C THR A 38 2.24 -1.26 6.18
N ILE A 39 1.86 -0.53 5.12
CA ILE A 39 1.10 0.72 5.23
C ILE A 39 -0.35 0.46 5.66
N LEU A 40 -1.00 -0.57 5.11
CA LEU A 40 -2.37 -0.93 5.48
C LEU A 40 -2.47 -1.34 6.96
N SER A 41 -1.51 -2.10 7.48
CA SER A 41 -1.46 -2.47 8.90
C SER A 41 -1.31 -1.24 9.81
N LYS A 42 -0.40 -0.31 9.46
CA LYS A 42 -0.25 0.96 10.19
C LYS A 42 -1.54 1.78 10.19
N ARG A 43 -2.21 1.86 9.04
CA ARG A 43 -3.46 2.60 8.90
C ARG A 43 -4.58 2.02 9.78
N LYS A 44 -4.69 0.68 9.85
CA LYS A 44 -5.66 0.01 10.75
C LYS A 44 -5.41 0.35 12.22
N GLN A 45 -4.14 0.40 12.64
CA GLN A 45 -3.77 0.75 14.02
C GLN A 45 -4.15 2.20 14.37
N GLN A 46 -4.00 3.15 13.43
CA GLN A 46 -4.40 4.54 13.64
C GLN A 46 -5.92 4.69 13.83
N VAL A 47 -6.71 3.98 13.02
CA VAL A 47 -8.18 4.01 13.15
C VAL A 47 -8.65 3.47 14.50
N LEU A 48 -8.01 2.42 15.01
CA LEU A 48 -8.32 1.87 16.34
C LEU A 48 -8.04 2.90 17.45
N GLN A 49 -6.91 3.59 17.38
CA GLN A 49 -6.54 4.63 18.36
C GLN A 49 -7.50 5.83 18.33
N GLU A 50 -7.98 6.23 17.16
CA GLU A 50 -8.95 7.34 17.02
C GLU A 50 -10.35 6.95 17.48
N SER A 51 -10.71 5.67 17.45
CA SER A 51 -12.04 5.17 17.89
C SER A 51 -12.18 4.98 19.40
N GLU A 52 -11.07 5.04 20.14
CA GLU A 52 -11.02 4.92 21.60
C GLU A 52 -11.07 6.28 22.32
N VAL A 53 -11.24 7.39 21.57
CA VAL A 53 -11.38 8.77 22.07
C VAL A 53 -12.81 9.28 21.93
#